data_AF-A0A8H7J7B0-F1
#
_entry.id   AF-A0A8H7J7B0-F1
#
_cell.length_a   1.000
_cell.length_b   1.000
_cell.length_c   1.000
_cell.angle_alpha   90.00
_cell.angle_beta   90.00
_cell.angle_gamma   90.00
#
_symmetry.space_group_name_H-M   'P 1'
#
loop_
_entity.id
_entity.type
_entity.pdbx_description
1 polymer ?
#
loop_
_entity_poly.entity_id
_entity_poly.type
_entity_poly.pdbx_seq_one_letter_code
_entity_poly.pdbx_strand_id
1 'polypeptide(L)'
;MYSMLLLGAWCAAVLAVPVAQSSDANSTWQPAEGTKSTCDLTSDKIIGFYVGPQMESVLTEACVAMMPPCAHQDRVADGTVCAQVIDWRLDGPKNSTQSANVETAEGNKISGWDVKFSVTPATQPETSAGVFWTAQDCYGYFAYMLEKQEPEGCHTQRGFGIGNITVGGESSLAGTVFKVEIVAEQ
;
A
#
# COMPACT_ATOMS: atom_id res chain seq x y z
N MET A 1 15.54 -9.84 -71.20
CA MET A 1 15.07 -8.65 -70.46
C MET A 1 14.24 -9.12 -69.28
N TYR A 2 14.60 -8.63 -68.09
CA TYR A 2 13.87 -8.57 -66.83
C TYR A 2 13.58 -9.84 -66.00
N SER A 3 14.44 -9.99 -64.98
CA SER A 3 14.18 -10.52 -63.65
C SER A 3 12.89 -10.02 -63.00
N MET A 4 12.28 -10.82 -62.11
CA MET A 4 12.00 -10.37 -60.74
C MET A 4 11.59 -11.54 -59.83
N LEU A 5 12.49 -11.85 -58.88
CA LEU A 5 12.18 -12.44 -57.58
C LEU A 5 11.33 -11.44 -56.79
N LEU A 6 10.24 -11.90 -56.17
CA LEU A 6 9.60 -11.19 -55.07
C LEU A 6 9.30 -12.18 -53.94
N LEU A 7 10.28 -12.30 -53.03
CA LEU A 7 10.08 -12.78 -51.67
C LEU A 7 9.25 -11.71 -50.92
N GLY A 8 8.00 -12.02 -50.63
CA GLY A 8 7.18 -11.22 -49.72
C GLY A 8 7.47 -11.59 -48.27
N ALA A 9 8.34 -10.84 -47.61
CA ALA A 9 8.53 -10.89 -46.17
C ALA A 9 7.25 -10.35 -45.49
N TRP A 10 6.52 -11.23 -44.80
CA TRP A 10 5.46 -10.81 -43.89
C TRP A 10 6.11 -10.31 -42.59
N CYS A 11 6.25 -9.00 -42.46
CA CYS A 11 6.53 -8.38 -41.17
C CYS A 11 5.29 -8.54 -40.28
N ALA A 12 5.30 -9.52 -39.39
CA ALA A 12 4.39 -9.55 -38.25
C ALA A 12 4.79 -8.39 -37.33
N ALA A 13 4.11 -7.25 -37.48
CA ALA A 13 4.16 -6.19 -36.49
C ALA A 13 3.49 -6.73 -35.22
N VAL A 14 4.30 -7.20 -34.28
CA VAL A 14 3.86 -7.45 -32.90
C VAL A 14 3.58 -6.07 -32.31
N LEU A 15 2.33 -5.62 -32.42
CA LEU A 15 1.83 -4.53 -31.59
C LEU A 15 1.81 -5.08 -30.16
N ALA A 16 2.90 -4.85 -29.42
CA ALA A 16 2.88 -4.96 -27.97
C ALA A 16 1.90 -3.89 -27.48
N VAL A 17 0.63 -4.29 -27.35
CA VAL A 17 -0.39 -3.46 -26.70
C VAL A 17 0.14 -3.19 -25.30
N PRO A 18 0.31 -1.92 -24.88
CA PRO A 18 0.65 -1.64 -23.51
C PRO A 18 -0.52 -2.17 -22.68
N VAL A 19 -0.24 -3.19 -21.87
CA VAL A 19 -1.16 -3.62 -20.83
C VAL A 19 -1.22 -2.46 -19.84
N ALA A 20 -2.21 -1.58 -20.03
CA ALA A 20 -2.61 -0.64 -19.02
C ALA A 20 -3.21 -1.47 -17.87
N GLN A 21 -2.43 -1.67 -16.80
CA GLN A 21 -2.98 -2.14 -15.54
C GLN A 21 -3.81 -1.00 -14.95
N SER A 22 -5.12 -1.07 -15.15
CA SER A 22 -6.07 -0.33 -14.34
C SER A 22 -5.87 -0.73 -12.88
N SER A 23 -5.91 0.25 -11.98
CA SER A 23 -6.03 0.05 -10.54
C SER A 23 -7.28 -0.77 -10.26
N ASP A 24 -7.11 -2.08 -10.06
CA ASP A 24 -8.21 -3.00 -9.85
C ASP A 24 -8.87 -2.73 -8.49
N ALA A 25 -10.05 -2.13 -8.52
CA ALA A 25 -11.07 -2.19 -7.46
C ALA A 25 -11.61 -3.62 -7.21
N ASN A 26 -10.96 -4.64 -7.80
CA ASN A 26 -11.28 -6.06 -7.74
C ASN A 26 -10.04 -6.87 -7.31
N SER A 27 -9.24 -6.28 -6.43
CA SER A 27 -8.00 -6.86 -5.92
C SER A 27 -8.28 -8.19 -5.20
N THR A 28 -7.74 -9.29 -5.74
CA THR A 28 -7.71 -10.60 -5.07
C THR A 28 -6.63 -10.67 -3.99
N TRP A 29 -6.05 -9.53 -3.60
CA TRP A 29 -4.99 -9.48 -2.61
C TRP A 29 -5.49 -10.01 -1.27
N GLN A 30 -4.67 -10.81 -0.62
CA GLN A 30 -4.89 -11.37 0.71
C GLN A 30 -3.59 -11.24 1.51
N PRO A 31 -3.67 -11.06 2.83
CA PRO A 31 -2.46 -11.03 3.65
C PRO A 31 -1.73 -12.37 3.59
N ALA A 32 -0.41 -12.34 3.75
CA ALA A 32 0.38 -13.57 3.85
C ALA A 32 -0.10 -14.44 5.02
N GLU A 33 -0.02 -15.76 4.86
CA GLU A 33 -0.42 -16.71 5.90
C GLU A 33 0.33 -16.43 7.22
N GLY A 34 -0.38 -16.51 8.36
CA GLY A 34 0.23 -16.27 9.67
C GLY A 34 0.52 -14.79 9.97
N THR A 35 0.05 -13.86 9.13
CA THR A 35 0.00 -12.42 9.45
C THR A 35 -0.81 -12.19 10.72
N LYS A 36 -0.34 -11.30 11.59
CA LYS A 36 -0.97 -11.02 12.88
C LYS A 36 -1.15 -9.52 13.11
N SER A 37 -2.33 -9.14 13.55
CA SER A 37 -2.65 -7.77 13.97
C SER A 37 -2.58 -7.66 15.49
N THR A 38 -2.20 -6.48 15.98
CA THR A 38 -2.24 -6.09 17.39
C THR A 38 -2.79 -4.69 17.47
N CYS A 39 -3.97 -4.55 18.06
CA CYS A 39 -4.66 -3.28 18.19
C CYS A 39 -4.31 -2.58 19.49
N ASP A 40 -4.21 -1.25 19.44
CA ASP A 40 -4.03 -0.44 20.63
C ASP A 40 -5.39 -0.23 21.31
N LEU A 41 -5.64 -1.01 22.35
CA LEU A 41 -6.86 -0.93 23.16
C LEU A 41 -6.82 0.20 24.20
N THR A 42 -5.71 0.92 24.32
CA THR A 42 -5.51 1.99 25.31
C THR A 42 -5.82 3.37 24.75
N SER A 43 -5.86 3.50 23.43
CA SER A 43 -6.23 4.75 22.76
C SER A 43 -7.68 5.13 23.04
N ASP A 44 -7.89 6.39 23.43
CA ASP A 44 -9.22 7.03 23.53
C ASP A 44 -9.69 7.63 22.19
N LYS A 45 -8.87 7.50 21.14
CA LYS A 45 -9.10 8.07 19.81
C LYS A 45 -9.20 6.99 18.75
N ILE A 46 -10.04 7.27 17.76
CA ILE A 46 -10.29 6.45 16.59
C ILE A 46 -10.20 7.30 15.33
N ILE A 47 -9.93 6.67 14.20
CA ILE A 47 -9.92 7.32 12.89
C ILE A 47 -11.36 7.30 12.35
N GLY A 48 -11.87 8.46 11.98
CA GLY A 48 -13.20 8.66 11.43
C GLY A 48 -13.18 8.65 9.90
N PHE A 49 -13.31 7.48 9.27
CA PHE A 49 -13.48 7.40 7.80
C PHE A 49 -14.95 7.39 7.34
N TYR A 50 -15.92 7.27 8.27
CA TYR A 50 -17.35 7.33 7.93
C TYR A 50 -17.80 8.73 7.50
N VAL A 51 -17.12 9.76 7.99
CA VAL A 51 -17.37 11.16 7.65
C VAL A 51 -16.02 11.80 7.39
N GLY A 52 -15.79 12.36 6.19
CA GLY A 52 -14.53 13.02 5.83
C GLY A 52 -13.76 12.35 4.68
N PRO A 53 -12.42 12.52 4.64
CA PRO A 53 -11.56 11.84 3.67
C PRO A 53 -11.83 10.33 3.69
N GLN A 54 -12.02 9.74 2.52
CA GLN A 54 -12.30 8.32 2.41
C GLN A 54 -11.03 7.52 2.72
N MET A 55 -11.19 6.39 3.43
CA MET A 55 -10.08 5.51 3.80
C MET A 55 -9.21 5.14 2.59
N GLU A 56 -9.83 4.76 1.46
CA GLU A 56 -9.13 4.40 0.22
C GLU A 56 -8.22 5.53 -0.28
N SER A 57 -8.70 6.77 -0.24
CA SER A 57 -7.91 7.94 -0.62
C SER A 57 -6.74 8.18 0.34
N VAL A 58 -7.00 8.10 1.66
CA VAL A 58 -5.96 8.30 2.68
C VAL A 58 -4.86 7.25 2.57
N LEU A 59 -5.23 5.98 2.38
CA LEU A 59 -4.29 4.88 2.21
C LEU A 59 -3.52 4.97 0.89
N THR A 60 -4.19 5.39 -0.19
CA THR A 60 -3.54 5.60 -1.48
C THR A 60 -2.48 6.69 -1.38
N GLU A 61 -2.81 7.85 -0.82
CA GLU A 61 -1.84 8.95 -0.66
C GLU A 61 -0.72 8.59 0.34
N ALA A 62 -1.02 7.78 1.36
CA ALA A 62 0.01 7.22 2.24
C ALA A 62 1.02 6.34 1.47
N CYS A 63 0.53 5.45 0.61
CA CYS A 63 1.40 4.57 -0.17
C CYS A 63 2.18 5.31 -1.24
N VAL A 64 1.56 6.26 -1.94
CA VAL A 64 2.24 7.15 -2.89
C VAL A 64 3.40 7.89 -2.22
N ALA A 65 3.24 8.33 -0.97
CA ALA A 65 4.30 8.99 -0.22
C ALA A 65 5.43 8.06 0.24
N MET A 66 5.15 6.77 0.45
CA MET A 66 6.13 5.80 0.96
C MET A 66 6.84 4.99 -0.12
N MET A 67 6.27 4.92 -1.33
CA MET A 67 6.78 4.16 -2.45
C MET A 67 7.44 5.05 -3.52
N PRO A 68 8.33 4.51 -4.36
CA PRO A 68 8.88 5.24 -5.48
C PRO A 68 7.78 5.67 -6.47
N PRO A 69 7.92 6.80 -7.19
CA PRO A 69 6.87 7.31 -8.08
C PRO A 69 6.39 6.30 -9.13
N CYS A 70 7.31 5.49 -9.68
CA CYS A 70 6.98 4.48 -10.68
C CYS A 70 6.15 3.29 -10.15
N ALA A 71 5.95 3.17 -8.83
CA ALA A 71 4.97 2.25 -8.26
C ALA A 71 3.51 2.70 -8.53
N HIS A 72 3.32 3.99 -8.84
CA HIS A 72 2.03 4.63 -9.12
C HIS A 72 2.11 5.39 -10.45
N GLN A 73 2.08 4.66 -11.57
CA GLN A 73 2.30 5.24 -12.91
C GLN A 73 1.23 6.25 -13.33
N ASP A 74 0.04 6.18 -12.75
CA ASP A 74 -1.03 7.16 -12.91
C ASP A 74 -0.70 8.51 -12.25
N ARG A 75 0.33 8.56 -11.40
CA ARG A 75 0.75 9.75 -10.64
C ARG A 75 2.07 10.37 -11.11
N VAL A 76 2.69 9.83 -12.16
CA VAL A 76 3.89 10.44 -12.77
C VAL A 76 3.53 11.36 -13.92
N ALA A 77 4.38 12.34 -14.22
CA ALA A 77 4.15 13.29 -15.31
C ALA A 77 4.11 12.58 -16.68
N ASP A 78 3.29 13.11 -17.60
CA ASP A 78 3.21 12.62 -18.97
C ASP A 78 4.60 12.50 -19.62
N GLY A 79 4.88 11.34 -20.22
CA GLY A 79 6.17 11.04 -20.84
C GLY A 79 7.23 10.46 -19.90
N THR A 80 6.92 10.27 -18.61
CA THR A 80 7.80 9.51 -17.70
C THR A 80 7.86 8.04 -18.11
N VAL A 81 9.06 7.53 -18.35
CA VAL A 81 9.29 6.11 -18.66
C VAL A 81 9.69 5.38 -17.39
N CYS A 82 8.80 4.52 -16.91
CA CYS A 82 9.07 3.63 -15.79
C CYS A 82 9.49 2.25 -16.28
N ALA A 83 10.54 1.69 -15.66
CA ALA A 83 10.79 0.26 -15.81
C ALA A 83 9.61 -0.52 -15.23
N GLN A 84 9.17 -1.59 -15.91
CA GLN A 84 8.12 -2.45 -15.38
C GLN A 84 8.67 -3.29 -14.24
N VAL A 85 8.59 -2.73 -13.04
CA VAL A 85 8.97 -3.34 -11.78
C VAL A 85 7.72 -3.42 -10.91
N ILE A 86 7.35 -4.64 -10.53
CA ILE A 86 6.23 -4.88 -9.62
C ILE A 86 6.69 -4.96 -8.16
N ASP A 87 7.92 -5.43 -7.93
CA ASP A 87 8.55 -5.59 -6.62
C ASP A 87 9.55 -4.46 -6.35
N TRP A 88 9.20 -3.57 -5.43
CA TRP A 88 10.03 -2.46 -5.03
C TRP A 88 10.86 -2.84 -3.80
N ARG A 89 12.09 -2.38 -3.72
CA ARG A 89 12.92 -2.63 -2.54
C ARG A 89 12.46 -1.72 -1.39
N LEU A 90 12.25 -2.31 -0.20
CA LEU A 90 11.97 -1.58 1.02
C LEU A 90 13.29 -1.28 1.74
N ASP A 91 13.96 -0.21 1.30
CA ASP A 91 15.30 0.21 1.77
C ASP A 91 15.27 0.91 3.15
N GLY A 92 14.73 0.20 4.14
CA GLY A 92 14.59 0.69 5.51
C GLY A 92 13.20 1.25 5.84
N PRO A 93 13.03 1.79 7.06
CA PRO A 93 11.74 2.28 7.53
C PRO A 93 11.18 3.40 6.65
N LYS A 94 9.87 3.32 6.35
CA LYS A 94 9.10 4.35 5.64
C LYS A 94 7.97 4.83 6.52
N ASN A 95 7.56 6.08 6.35
CA ASN A 95 6.36 6.60 6.98
C ASN A 95 5.74 7.72 6.14
N SER A 96 4.46 7.95 6.36
CA SER A 96 3.76 9.13 5.88
C SER A 96 2.72 9.54 6.93
N THR A 97 2.48 10.84 7.02
CA THR A 97 1.41 11.40 7.86
C THR A 97 0.35 11.95 6.92
N GLN A 98 -0.89 11.54 7.12
CA GLN A 98 -2.03 11.92 6.31
C GLN A 98 -3.09 12.57 7.18
N SER A 99 -3.70 13.62 6.66
CA SER A 99 -4.85 14.21 7.32
C SER A 99 -6.07 13.32 7.17
N ALA A 100 -6.67 12.99 8.30
CA ALA A 100 -7.94 12.26 8.39
C ALA A 100 -8.74 12.82 9.57
N ASN A 101 -10.04 12.57 9.60
CA ASN A 101 -10.80 12.93 10.79
C ASN A 101 -10.41 11.99 11.93
N VAL A 102 -10.20 12.56 13.11
CA VAL A 102 -9.99 11.81 14.35
C VAL A 102 -11.17 12.10 15.26
N GLU A 103 -11.66 11.06 15.93
CA GLU A 103 -12.81 11.12 16.82
C GLU A 103 -12.46 10.54 18.18
N THR A 104 -13.16 10.99 19.23
CA THR A 104 -13.13 10.31 20.53
C THR A 104 -13.90 9.00 20.46
N ALA A 105 -13.73 8.14 21.47
CA ALA A 105 -14.50 6.90 21.60
C ALA A 105 -16.04 7.10 21.60
N GLU A 106 -16.52 8.32 21.92
CA GLU A 106 -17.94 8.69 21.89
C GLU A 106 -18.40 9.23 20.52
N GLY A 107 -17.52 9.29 19.50
CA GLY A 107 -17.83 9.78 18.16
C GLY A 107 -17.76 11.29 18.00
N ASN A 108 -17.12 12.00 18.93
CA ASN A 108 -16.92 13.44 18.79
C ASN A 108 -15.66 13.72 17.97
N LYS A 109 -15.79 14.47 16.87
CA LYS A 109 -14.64 14.91 16.09
C LYS A 109 -13.72 15.81 16.91
N ILE A 110 -12.43 15.52 16.87
CA ILE A 110 -11.36 16.32 17.47
C ILE A 110 -10.41 16.83 16.37
N SER A 111 -9.81 18.01 16.58
CA SER A 111 -8.88 18.66 15.65
C SER A 111 -7.47 18.68 16.23
N GLY A 112 -6.45 18.93 15.41
CA GLY A 112 -5.04 18.93 15.85
C GLY A 112 -4.41 17.54 15.79
N TRP A 113 -4.97 16.62 15.00
CA TRP A 113 -4.53 15.23 14.92
C TRP A 113 -4.53 14.74 13.47
N ASP A 114 -3.46 14.04 13.11
CA ASP A 114 -3.31 13.34 11.84
C ASP A 114 -3.15 11.83 12.07
N VAL A 115 -3.18 11.06 10.99
CA VAL A 115 -2.91 9.62 11.00
C VAL A 115 -1.55 9.35 10.37
N LYS A 116 -0.68 8.70 11.13
CA LYS A 116 0.64 8.28 10.67
C LYS A 116 0.63 6.81 10.28
N PHE A 117 1.06 6.54 9.06
CA PHE A 117 1.31 5.21 8.52
C PHE A 117 2.80 4.97 8.52
N SER A 118 3.25 3.84 9.06
CA SER A 118 4.67 3.47 9.10
C SER A 118 4.87 2.03 8.66
N VAL A 119 5.97 1.77 7.96
CA VAL A 119 6.38 0.43 7.53
C VAL A 119 7.82 0.22 7.94
N THR A 120 8.07 -0.82 8.74
CA THR A 120 9.40 -1.18 9.22
C THR A 120 9.75 -2.57 8.69
N PRO A 121 10.71 -2.70 7.75
CA PRO A 121 11.14 -4.01 7.25
C PRO A 121 11.77 -4.84 8.37
N ALA A 122 11.63 -6.16 8.26
CA ALA A 122 12.37 -7.08 9.12
C ALA A 122 13.89 -6.91 8.93
N THR A 123 14.65 -7.07 9.99
CA THR A 123 16.12 -7.14 9.90
C THR A 123 16.51 -8.37 9.09
N GLN A 124 17.23 -8.16 8.00
CA GLN A 124 17.75 -9.22 7.13
C GLN A 124 19.27 -9.33 7.27
N PRO A 125 19.87 -10.52 7.06
CA PRO A 125 21.30 -10.67 6.91
C PRO A 125 21.85 -9.76 5.80
N GLU A 126 23.10 -9.28 5.92
CA GLU A 126 23.73 -8.43 4.89
C GLU A 126 23.82 -9.12 3.51
N THR A 127 23.82 -10.45 3.49
CA THR A 127 23.84 -11.27 2.26
C THR A 127 22.46 -11.52 1.65
N SER A 128 21.38 -11.04 2.27
CA SER A 128 20.02 -11.19 1.76
C SER A 128 19.80 -10.34 0.52
N ALA A 129 18.88 -10.79 -0.36
CA ALA A 129 18.40 -9.99 -1.48
C ALA A 129 17.70 -8.69 -1.01
N GLY A 130 17.26 -8.66 0.25
CA GLY A 130 16.52 -7.55 0.84
C GLY A 130 15.03 -7.86 0.98
N VAL A 131 14.29 -6.89 1.53
CA VAL A 131 12.84 -6.92 1.65
C VAL A 131 12.24 -6.22 0.44
N PHE A 132 11.25 -6.85 -0.19
CA PHE A 132 10.54 -6.28 -1.33
C PHE A 132 9.03 -6.25 -1.07
N TRP A 133 8.37 -5.27 -1.65
CA TRP A 133 6.93 -5.06 -1.55
C TRP A 133 6.36 -4.52 -2.86
N THR A 134 5.09 -4.82 -3.09
CA THR A 134 4.32 -4.28 -4.22
C THR A 134 3.46 -3.10 -3.76
N ALA A 135 2.89 -2.35 -4.71
CA ALA A 135 1.90 -1.32 -4.40
C ALA A 135 0.65 -1.91 -3.71
N GLN A 136 0.30 -3.15 -4.08
CA GLN A 136 -0.80 -3.88 -3.45
C GLN A 136 -0.46 -4.27 -2.01
N ASP A 137 0.78 -4.62 -1.70
CA ASP A 137 1.18 -4.89 -0.31
C ASP A 137 1.12 -3.63 0.55
N CYS A 138 1.60 -2.50 0.02
CA CYS A 138 1.52 -1.24 0.75
C CYS A 138 0.08 -0.92 1.15
N TYR A 139 -0.84 -0.93 0.19
CA TYR A 139 -2.24 -0.63 0.46
C TYR A 139 -2.91 -1.74 1.29
N GLY A 140 -2.71 -2.99 0.89
CA GLY A 140 -3.43 -4.17 1.36
C GLY A 140 -3.26 -4.41 2.85
N TYR A 141 -2.04 -4.31 3.40
CA TYR A 141 -1.84 -4.53 4.84
C TYR A 141 -2.49 -3.46 5.71
N PHE A 142 -2.43 -2.18 5.31
CA PHE A 142 -3.13 -1.12 6.03
C PHE A 142 -4.65 -1.26 5.91
N ALA A 143 -5.16 -1.49 4.71
CA ALA A 143 -6.58 -1.69 4.47
C ALA A 143 -7.11 -2.88 5.26
N TYR A 144 -6.43 -4.04 5.21
CA TYR A 144 -6.81 -5.23 5.96
C TYR A 144 -6.89 -4.96 7.47
N MET A 145 -5.88 -4.29 8.03
CA MET A 145 -5.89 -3.94 9.45
C MET A 145 -7.03 -2.98 9.80
N LEU A 146 -7.35 -2.01 8.95
CA LEU A 146 -8.39 -1.01 9.23
C LEU A 146 -9.81 -1.53 8.95
N GLU A 147 -10.00 -2.45 8.01
CA GLU A 147 -11.30 -2.96 7.61
C GLU A 147 -11.82 -4.11 8.48
N LYS A 148 -10.89 -4.97 8.94
CA LYS A 148 -11.23 -6.16 9.73
C LYS A 148 -11.38 -5.81 11.20
N GLN A 149 -12.29 -6.52 11.87
CA GLN A 149 -12.42 -6.47 13.33
C GLN A 149 -11.40 -7.40 13.99
N GLU A 150 -11.27 -7.33 15.31
CA GLU A 150 -10.41 -8.25 16.05
C GLU A 150 -10.88 -9.72 15.88
N PRO A 151 -9.96 -10.69 15.79
CA PRO A 151 -8.50 -10.55 15.95
C PRO A 151 -7.73 -10.14 14.67
N GLU A 152 -8.38 -10.07 13.51
CA GLU A 152 -7.70 -9.85 12.23
C GLU A 152 -7.31 -8.39 11.98
N GLY A 153 -8.03 -7.44 12.54
CA GLY A 153 -7.76 -6.01 12.40
C GLY A 153 -8.33 -5.20 13.56
N CYS A 154 -8.27 -3.87 13.41
CA CYS A 154 -8.56 -2.89 14.44
C CYS A 154 -9.84 -2.10 14.17
N HIS A 155 -10.68 -2.56 13.25
CA HIS A 155 -12.02 -2.01 13.10
C HIS A 155 -12.86 -2.34 14.33
N THR A 156 -13.57 -1.34 14.85
CA THR A 156 -14.54 -1.49 15.93
C THR A 156 -15.89 -0.94 15.50
N GLN A 157 -16.95 -1.22 16.26
CA GLN A 157 -18.26 -0.60 16.02
C GLN A 157 -18.25 0.93 16.14
N ARG A 158 -17.23 1.49 16.82
CA ARG A 158 -17.09 2.94 17.03
C ARG A 158 -16.37 3.62 15.86
N GLY A 159 -15.55 2.88 15.13
CA GLY A 159 -14.73 3.38 14.04
C GLY A 159 -13.42 2.61 13.89
N PHE A 160 -12.45 3.23 13.25
CA PHE A 160 -11.23 2.57 12.80
C PHE A 160 -10.12 2.76 13.85
N GLY A 161 -9.74 1.69 14.54
CA GLY A 161 -8.70 1.72 15.57
C GLY A 161 -7.28 1.79 14.99
N ILE A 162 -6.32 1.99 15.88
CA ILE A 162 -4.89 2.05 15.57
C ILE A 162 -4.19 0.80 16.08
N GLY A 163 -2.98 0.52 15.59
CA GLY A 163 -2.26 -0.70 15.93
C GLY A 163 -1.15 -1.01 14.95
N ASN A 164 -0.75 -2.29 14.94
CA ASN A 164 0.22 -2.80 13.99
C ASN A 164 -0.21 -4.16 13.44
N ILE A 165 0.26 -4.46 12.23
CA ILE A 165 0.13 -5.75 11.58
C ILE A 165 1.53 -6.23 11.17
N THR A 166 1.89 -7.43 11.62
CA THR A 166 3.17 -8.08 11.31
C THR A 166 2.95 -9.12 10.24
N VAL A 167 3.65 -8.97 9.11
CA VAL A 167 3.55 -9.86 7.95
C VAL A 167 4.06 -11.26 8.29
N GLY A 168 3.26 -12.28 7.97
CA GLY A 168 3.63 -13.69 8.13
C GLY A 168 4.24 -14.32 6.88
N GLY A 169 4.20 -15.65 6.84
CA GLY A 169 4.59 -16.46 5.68
C GLY A 169 6.10 -16.54 5.45
N GLU A 170 6.46 -16.94 4.24
CA GLU A 170 7.85 -17.19 3.82
C GLU A 170 8.34 -16.19 2.76
N SER A 171 7.56 -15.14 2.48
CA SER A 171 7.93 -14.12 1.50
C SER A 171 9.06 -13.22 2.00
N SER A 172 9.68 -12.44 1.10
CA SER A 172 10.69 -11.45 1.50
C SER A 172 10.16 -10.38 2.47
N LEU A 173 8.84 -10.19 2.52
CA LEU A 173 8.16 -9.24 3.38
C LEU A 173 7.89 -9.78 4.79
N ALA A 174 8.08 -11.09 5.02
CA ALA A 174 7.84 -11.72 6.32
C ALA A 174 8.58 -10.99 7.46
N GLY A 175 7.88 -10.77 8.57
CA GLY A 175 8.35 -10.02 9.74
C GLY A 175 8.31 -8.50 9.58
N THR A 176 7.96 -7.95 8.42
CA THR A 176 7.74 -6.52 8.23
C THR A 176 6.53 -6.07 9.07
N VAL A 177 6.66 -4.92 9.71
CA VAL A 177 5.61 -4.35 10.57
C VAL A 177 5.02 -3.12 9.91
N PHE A 178 3.72 -3.16 9.64
CA PHE A 178 2.92 -2.02 9.23
C PHE A 178 2.22 -1.47 10.46
N LYS A 179 2.31 -0.17 10.69
CA LYS A 179 1.77 0.49 11.89
C LYS A 179 0.91 1.68 11.50
N VAL A 180 -0.23 1.81 12.15
CA VAL A 180 -1.10 2.99 12.08
C VAL A 180 -1.12 3.63 13.46
N GLU A 181 -0.95 4.94 13.51
CA GLU A 181 -0.94 5.74 14.73
C GLU A 181 -1.76 7.02 14.52
N ILE A 182 -2.35 7.54 15.59
CA ILE A 182 -2.86 8.91 15.62
C ILE A 182 -1.80 9.78 16.29
N VAL A 183 -1.41 10.86 15.63
CA VAL A 183 -0.34 11.76 16.07
C VAL A 183 -0.83 13.19 16.07
N ALA A 184 -0.25 14.05 16.93
CA ALA A 184 -0.56 15.48 16.88
C ALA A 184 -0.10 16.08 15.55
N GLU A 185 -0.91 16.98 14.98
CA GLU A 185 -0.54 17.80 13.82
C GLU A 185 0.76 18.56 14.13
N GLN A 186 1.67 18.66 13.15
CA GLN A 186 2.94 19.39 13.26
C GLN A 186 2.86 20.79 12.67
#